data_AF-A0A6G0SWC0-F1
#
_entry.id   AF-A0A6G0SWC0-F1
#
_cell.length_a   1.000
_cell.length_b   1.000
_cell.length_c   1.000
_cell.angle_alpha   90.00
_cell.angle_beta   90.00
_cell.angle_gamma   90.00
#
_symmetry.space_group_name_H-M   'P 1'
#
loop_
_entity.id
_entity.type
_entity.pdbx_description
1 polymer ?
#
loop_
_entity_poly.entity_id
_entity_poly.type
_entity_poly.pdbx_seq_one_letter_code
_entity_poly.pdbx_strand_id
1 'polypeptide(L)'
;MEKAPIKRTYVLHTSNRSSTYRYFVSVDNVEKEVCRKFILSTLDISEKILRYTRDIKIDLYVSKHDNRGKQPSKIKTADVIIGNVDRFIQMLPAVPSHHCRGSSSIHVPKKDKCTFCEGFTSNETKTAEDILKYEHHIEEKKFTHKVFKLDQLRSGKMDFFAAALICKKC
;
A
#
# COMPACT_ATOMS: atom_id res chain seq x y z
N MET A 1 10.70 -74.54 -6.27
CA MET A 1 11.45 -73.36 -6.74
C MET A 1 11.16 -72.22 -5.79
N GLU A 2 12.09 -71.93 -4.90
CA GLU A 2 11.96 -70.88 -3.89
C GLU A 2 12.11 -69.51 -4.58
N LYS A 3 11.12 -68.63 -4.47
CA LYS A 3 11.17 -67.30 -5.08
C LYS A 3 12.02 -66.40 -4.18
N ALA A 4 13.13 -65.90 -4.71
CA ALA A 4 13.98 -64.95 -4.01
C ALA A 4 13.19 -63.68 -3.63
N PRO A 5 13.44 -63.09 -2.44
CA PRO A 5 12.72 -61.91 -1.99
C PRO A 5 13.03 -60.70 -2.88
N ILE A 6 11.96 -60.08 -3.40
CA ILE A 6 12.05 -58.88 -4.25
C ILE A 6 12.56 -57.73 -3.38
N LYS A 7 13.84 -57.36 -3.55
CA LYS A 7 14.41 -56.17 -2.89
C LYS A 7 13.85 -54.92 -3.56
N ARG A 8 13.09 -54.12 -2.80
CA ARG A 8 12.66 -52.79 -3.23
C ARG A 8 13.87 -51.86 -3.19
N THR A 9 14.28 -51.34 -4.35
CA THR A 9 15.30 -50.29 -4.41
C THR A 9 14.64 -48.97 -4.02
N TYR A 10 15.06 -48.40 -2.89
CA TYR A 10 14.66 -47.04 -2.52
C TYR A 10 15.46 -46.07 -3.39
N VAL A 11 14.77 -45.21 -4.14
CA VAL A 11 15.41 -44.06 -4.77
C VAL A 11 15.98 -43.21 -3.64
N LEU A 12 17.31 -43.08 -3.57
CA LEU A 12 17.95 -42.12 -2.68
C LEU A 12 17.30 -40.76 -2.97
N HIS A 13 16.56 -40.23 -1.99
CA HIS A 13 15.78 -39.02 -2.16
C HIS A 13 16.73 -37.82 -2.25
N THR A 14 17.34 -37.62 -3.41
CA THR A 14 18.07 -36.40 -3.73
C THR A 14 17.04 -35.28 -3.82
N SER A 15 17.17 -34.28 -2.96
CA SER A 15 16.30 -33.10 -3.01
C SER A 15 16.50 -32.37 -4.33
N ASN A 16 15.48 -32.29 -5.18
CA ASN A 16 15.45 -31.44 -6.38
C ASN A 16 15.40 -29.93 -6.04
N ARG A 17 15.45 -29.57 -4.75
CA ARG A 17 15.41 -28.16 -4.30
C ARG A 17 16.81 -27.56 -4.44
N SER A 18 16.90 -26.50 -5.24
CA SER A 18 18.14 -25.73 -5.43
C SER A 18 18.54 -24.86 -4.24
N SER A 19 17.64 -24.66 -3.28
CA SER A 19 17.89 -23.82 -2.10
C SER A 19 16.91 -24.14 -0.97
N THR A 20 17.38 -23.98 0.26
CA THR A 20 16.58 -23.96 1.47
C THR A 20 16.57 -22.55 2.07
N TYR A 21 15.55 -22.26 2.87
CA TYR A 21 15.31 -20.94 3.41
C TYR A 21 14.98 -21.02 4.90
N ARG A 22 15.55 -20.10 5.66
CA ARG A 22 15.28 -19.87 7.08
C ARG A 22 14.37 -18.65 7.23
N TYR A 23 13.50 -18.66 8.22
CA TYR A 23 12.50 -17.62 8.48
C TYR A 23 12.69 -17.06 9.88
N PHE A 24 12.50 -15.75 10.04
CA PHE A 24 12.70 -15.06 11.31
C PHE A 24 11.50 -14.17 11.63
N VAL A 25 11.18 -14.05 12.91
CA VAL A 25 10.17 -13.12 13.44
C VAL A 25 10.81 -12.35 14.58
N SER A 26 10.66 -11.02 14.58
CA SER A 26 11.20 -10.15 15.62
C SER A 26 10.20 -10.06 16.78
N VAL A 27 10.65 -10.39 17.99
CA VAL A 27 9.89 -10.22 19.24
C VAL A 27 10.79 -9.40 20.18
N ASP A 28 10.30 -8.27 20.68
CA ASP A 28 11.06 -7.36 21.56
C ASP A 28 12.43 -6.94 21.00
N ASN A 29 12.49 -6.65 19.69
CA ASN A 29 13.72 -6.36 18.94
C ASN A 29 14.75 -7.52 18.87
N VAL A 30 14.37 -8.73 19.27
CA VAL A 30 15.19 -9.94 19.13
C VAL A 30 14.64 -10.80 18.00
N GLU A 31 15.50 -11.14 17.04
CA GLU A 31 15.14 -12.03 15.94
C GLU A 31 15.09 -13.49 16.43
N LYS A 32 13.94 -14.13 16.25
CA LYS A 32 13.76 -15.56 16.55
C LYS A 32 13.52 -16.32 15.26
N GLU A 33 14.28 -17.38 15.05
CA GLU A 33 14.06 -18.29 13.92
C GLU A 33 12.77 -19.08 14.11
N VAL A 34 11.98 -19.20 13.05
CA VAL A 34 10.70 -19.90 13.04
C VAL A 34 10.57 -20.82 11.83
N CYS A 35 9.64 -21.76 11.89
CA CYS A 35 9.35 -22.63 10.75
C CYS A 35 8.45 -21.91 9.72
N ARG A 36 8.43 -22.44 8.49
CA ARG A 36 7.62 -21.87 7.41
C ARG A 36 6.12 -21.90 7.71
N LYS A 37 5.61 -22.94 8.36
CA LYS A 37 4.17 -23.03 8.68
C LYS A 37 3.76 -21.95 9.67
N PHE A 38 4.61 -21.70 10.67
CA PHE A 38 4.40 -20.67 11.68
C PHE A 38 4.28 -19.29 11.06
N ILE A 39 5.23 -18.88 10.20
CA ILE A 39 5.18 -17.52 9.62
C ILE A 39 3.95 -17.30 8.73
N LEU A 40 3.50 -18.33 8.00
CA LEU A 40 2.29 -18.26 7.18
C LEU A 40 1.02 -18.15 8.03
N SER A 41 0.91 -18.92 9.11
CA SER A 41 -0.25 -18.86 10.02
C SER A 41 -0.27 -17.58 10.84
N THR A 42 0.88 -17.12 11.31
CA THR A 42 0.99 -15.94 12.19
C THR A 42 0.69 -14.65 11.44
N LEU A 43 1.15 -14.53 10.18
CA LEU A 43 0.90 -13.33 9.37
C LEU A 43 -0.37 -13.43 8.52
N ASP A 44 -1.08 -14.57 8.56
CA ASP A 44 -2.23 -14.90 7.71
C ASP A 44 -1.98 -14.61 6.22
N ILE A 45 -0.81 -15.06 5.73
CA ILE A 45 -0.40 -14.87 4.34
C ILE A 45 -0.28 -16.19 3.60
N SER A 46 -0.60 -16.15 2.31
CA SER A 46 -0.38 -17.29 1.43
C SER A 46 1.11 -17.49 1.10
N GLU A 47 1.49 -18.73 0.81
CA GLU A 47 2.84 -19.05 0.34
C GLU A 47 3.23 -18.25 -0.92
N LYS A 48 2.25 -17.96 -1.79
CA LYS A 48 2.48 -17.18 -3.01
C LYS A 48 3.02 -15.79 -2.69
N ILE A 49 2.50 -15.14 -1.67
CA ILE A 49 2.96 -13.81 -1.23
C ILE A 49 4.40 -13.90 -0.72
N LEU A 50 4.71 -14.92 0.08
CA LEU A 50 6.06 -15.14 0.61
C LEU A 50 7.10 -15.43 -0.49
N ARG A 51 6.73 -16.17 -1.54
CA ARG A 51 7.60 -16.39 -2.71
C ARG A 51 7.76 -15.13 -3.55
N TYR A 52 6.65 -14.42 -3.81
CA TYR A 52 6.63 -13.19 -4.60
C TYR A 52 7.50 -12.10 -3.96
N THR A 53 7.33 -11.84 -2.67
CA THR A 53 8.11 -10.84 -1.92
C THR A 53 9.60 -11.16 -1.95
N ARG A 54 10.00 -12.42 -1.79
CA ARG A 54 11.40 -12.86 -1.93
C ARG A 54 11.96 -12.56 -3.30
N ASP A 55 11.21 -12.81 -4.38
CA ASP A 55 11.71 -12.69 -5.75
C ASP A 55 11.76 -11.23 -6.24
N ILE A 56 10.99 -10.35 -5.59
CA ILE A 56 10.77 -8.96 -6.02
C ILE A 56 11.35 -7.94 -5.05
N LYS A 57 11.92 -8.39 -3.93
CA LYS A 57 12.65 -7.49 -3.03
C LYS A 57 13.83 -6.84 -3.78
N ILE A 58 13.97 -5.53 -3.57
CA ILE A 58 15.15 -4.78 -4.00
C ILE A 58 16.21 -4.85 -2.90
N ASP A 59 15.79 -4.76 -1.64
CA ASP A 59 16.66 -4.81 -0.46
C ASP A 59 15.99 -5.62 0.67
N LEU A 60 16.68 -5.83 1.80
CA LEU A 60 16.23 -6.64 2.95
C LEU A 60 14.85 -6.25 3.50
N TYR A 61 14.44 -4.98 3.33
CA TYR A 61 13.17 -4.43 3.83
C TYR A 61 12.34 -3.73 2.75
N VAL A 62 12.81 -3.72 1.49
CA VAL A 62 12.21 -2.90 0.43
C VAL A 62 11.74 -3.78 -0.71
N SER A 63 10.42 -3.76 -0.95
CA SER A 63 9.81 -4.37 -2.13
C SER A 63 10.03 -3.50 -3.38
N LYS A 64 10.00 -4.10 -4.57
CA LYS A 64 9.97 -3.32 -5.82
C LYS A 64 8.79 -2.37 -5.85
N HIS A 65 9.01 -1.17 -6.37
CA HIS A 65 7.94 -0.20 -6.58
C HIS A 65 6.82 -0.82 -7.43
N ASP A 66 5.57 -0.64 -7.02
CA ASP A 66 4.40 -1.06 -7.81
C ASP A 66 4.31 -0.23 -9.09
N ASN A 67 4.41 -0.89 -10.25
CA ASN A 67 4.38 -0.23 -11.55
C ASN A 67 3.00 -0.30 -12.22
N ARG A 68 1.95 -0.71 -11.49
CA ARG A 68 0.57 -0.62 -11.98
C ARG A 68 0.23 0.82 -12.36
N GLY A 69 -0.42 1.00 -13.51
CA GLY A 69 -0.84 2.31 -14.02
C GLY A 69 0.29 3.24 -14.49
N LYS A 70 1.56 2.90 -14.24
CA LYS A 70 2.73 3.71 -14.67
C LYS A 70 3.15 3.47 -16.12
N GLN A 71 2.64 2.42 -16.76
CA GLN A 71 2.88 2.18 -18.17
C GLN A 71 2.09 3.19 -19.00
N PRO A 72 2.74 4.06 -19.80
CA PRO A 72 2.03 4.91 -20.73
C PRO A 72 1.26 4.03 -21.73
N SER A 73 0.01 4.38 -22.05
CA SER A 73 -0.70 3.69 -23.13
C SER A 73 0.01 4.00 -24.45
N LYS A 74 0.02 3.03 -25.37
CA LYS A 74 0.66 3.20 -26.69
C LYS A 74 0.06 4.35 -27.51
N ILE A 75 -1.14 4.79 -27.14
CA ILE A 75 -1.90 5.87 -27.80
C ILE A 75 -1.61 7.24 -27.17
N LYS A 76 -0.79 7.32 -26.10
CA LYS A 76 -0.47 8.61 -25.49
C LYS A 76 0.26 9.50 -26.48
N THR A 77 -0.28 10.71 -26.66
CA THR A 77 0.32 11.77 -27.48
C THR A 77 1.64 12.21 -26.86
N ALA A 78 2.64 12.50 -27.70
CA ALA A 78 3.93 13.00 -27.23
C ALA A 78 3.78 14.33 -26.47
N ASP A 79 4.59 14.52 -25.41
CA ASP A 79 4.54 15.69 -24.54
C ASP A 79 4.69 17.01 -25.31
N VAL A 80 5.46 17.00 -26.40
CA VAL A 80 5.63 18.15 -27.30
C VAL A 80 4.30 18.60 -27.90
N ILE A 81 3.47 17.66 -28.33
CA ILE A 81 2.18 17.96 -28.96
C ILE A 81 1.19 18.44 -27.88
N ILE A 82 1.23 17.85 -26.69
CA ILE A 82 0.42 18.29 -25.55
C ILE A 82 0.78 19.75 -25.21
N GLY A 83 2.07 20.10 -25.14
CA GLY A 83 2.51 21.47 -24.91
C GLY A 83 2.07 22.46 -25.98
N ASN A 84 2.03 22.05 -27.25
CA ASN A 84 1.52 22.87 -28.34
C ASN A 84 0.00 23.11 -28.21
N VAL A 85 -0.75 22.08 -27.82
CA VAL A 85 -2.20 22.18 -27.57
C VAL A 85 -2.47 23.11 -26.37
N ASP A 86 -1.71 22.98 -25.28
CA ASP A 86 -1.85 23.85 -24.11
C ASP A 86 -1.57 25.31 -24.46
N ARG A 87 -0.50 25.58 -25.22
CA ARG A 87 -0.18 26.93 -25.71
C ARG A 87 -1.31 27.49 -26.58
N PHE A 88 -1.87 26.67 -27.46
CA PHE A 88 -3.01 27.07 -28.29
C PHE A 88 -4.25 27.39 -27.45
N ILE A 89 -4.60 26.54 -26.47
CA ILE A 89 -5.72 26.77 -25.56
C ILE A 89 -5.54 28.09 -24.80
N GLN A 90 -4.33 28.38 -24.32
CA GLN A 90 -4.02 29.62 -23.61
C GLN A 90 -4.10 30.88 -24.49
N MET A 91 -3.97 30.74 -25.81
CA MET A 91 -4.14 31.86 -26.76
C MET A 91 -5.62 32.21 -27.00
N LEU A 92 -6.55 31.29 -26.70
CA LEU A 92 -7.97 31.57 -26.84
C LEU A 92 -8.42 32.56 -25.76
N PRO A 93 -9.22 33.58 -26.11
CA PRO A 93 -9.75 34.50 -25.11
C PRO A 93 -10.61 33.72 -24.12
N ALA A 94 -10.31 33.89 -22.82
CA ALA A 94 -11.11 33.30 -21.75
C ALA A 94 -12.48 33.99 -21.71
N VAL A 95 -13.43 33.47 -22.48
CA VAL A 95 -14.81 33.91 -22.42
C VAL A 95 -15.41 33.37 -21.12
N PRO A 96 -15.88 34.23 -20.18
CA PRO A 96 -16.59 33.74 -19.01
C PRO A 96 -17.81 32.97 -19.51
N SER A 97 -17.91 31.70 -19.12
CA SER A 97 -19.04 30.87 -19.55
C SER A 97 -20.33 31.57 -19.09
N HIS A 98 -21.31 31.62 -20.00
CA HIS A 98 -22.59 32.27 -19.72
C HIS A 98 -23.32 31.66 -18.50
N HIS A 99 -22.94 30.44 -18.10
CA HIS A 99 -23.44 29.72 -16.92
C HIS A 99 -22.68 30.03 -15.61
N CYS A 100 -21.54 30.72 -15.64
CA CYS A 100 -20.77 31.09 -14.45
C CYS A 100 -20.93 32.57 -14.06
N ARG A 101 -22.07 33.19 -14.38
CA ARG A 101 -22.43 34.55 -13.95
C ARG A 101 -22.91 34.63 -12.49
N GLY A 102 -23.13 33.49 -11.83
CA GLY A 102 -23.38 33.40 -10.40
C GLY A 102 -22.27 32.59 -9.74
N SER A 103 -21.74 33.08 -8.63
CA SER A 103 -20.71 32.46 -7.78
C SER A 103 -20.95 30.97 -7.51
N SER A 104 -20.45 30.08 -8.37
CA SER A 104 -20.39 28.65 -8.07
C SER A 104 -19.05 28.37 -7.41
N SER A 105 -19.08 28.18 -6.10
CA SER A 105 -17.95 27.55 -5.41
C SER A 105 -17.66 26.20 -6.06
N ILE A 106 -16.38 25.87 -6.21
CA ILE A 106 -15.94 24.58 -6.74
C ILE A 106 -16.73 23.48 -6.04
N HIS A 107 -17.51 22.71 -6.81
CA HIS A 107 -18.30 21.61 -6.29
C HIS A 107 -17.35 20.51 -5.81
N VAL A 108 -16.98 20.56 -4.52
CA VAL A 108 -16.25 19.48 -3.88
C VAL A 108 -17.19 18.27 -3.82
N PRO A 109 -16.83 17.11 -4.39
CA PRO A 109 -17.66 15.92 -4.35
C PRO A 109 -18.04 15.55 -2.92
N LYS A 110 -19.28 15.07 -2.71
CA LYS A 110 -19.79 14.67 -1.37
C LYS A 110 -18.89 13.65 -0.66
N LYS A 111 -18.13 12.86 -1.41
CA LYS A 111 -17.20 11.84 -0.87
C LYS A 111 -16.09 12.44 0.00
N ASP A 112 -15.66 13.66 -0.29
CA ASP A 112 -14.55 14.32 0.42
C ASP A 112 -15.01 15.17 1.59
N LYS A 113 -16.32 15.17 1.87
CA LYS A 113 -16.93 15.96 2.93
C LYS A 113 -17.31 15.05 4.09
N CYS A 114 -16.94 15.47 5.30
CA CYS A 114 -17.28 14.75 6.51
C CYS A 114 -18.72 15.10 6.88
N THR A 115 -19.59 14.10 6.88
CA THR A 115 -21.02 14.23 7.21
C THR A 115 -21.25 14.90 8.56
N PHE A 116 -20.42 14.58 9.55
CA PHE A 116 -20.46 15.18 10.88
C PHE A 116 -20.08 16.67 10.86
N CYS A 117 -18.97 17.02 10.20
CA CYS A 117 -18.55 18.42 10.06
C CYS A 117 -19.59 19.25 9.30
N GLU A 118 -20.14 18.71 8.22
CA GLU A 118 -21.18 19.37 7.43
C GLU A 118 -22.44 19.62 8.27
N GLY A 119 -22.91 18.59 8.98
CA GLY A 119 -24.06 18.69 9.88
C GLY A 119 -23.86 19.73 10.99
N PHE A 120 -22.65 19.82 11.56
CA PHE A 120 -22.32 20.83 12.56
C PHE A 120 -22.30 22.25 11.98
N THR A 121 -21.82 22.43 10.73
CA THR A 121 -21.83 23.73 10.05
C THR A 121 -23.21 24.20 9.63
N SER A 122 -24.13 23.27 9.32
CA SER A 122 -25.50 23.60 8.91
C SER A 122 -26.44 23.91 10.07
N ASN A 123 -26.07 23.58 11.32
CA ASN A 123 -26.90 23.83 12.49
C ASN A 123 -26.67 25.26 13.03
N GLU A 124 -27.73 26.06 13.03
CA GLU A 124 -27.72 27.46 13.51
C GLU A 124 -27.72 27.55 15.04
N THR A 125 -28.34 26.58 15.73
CA THR A 125 -28.37 26.47 17.19
C THR A 125 -27.37 25.42 17.67
N LYS A 126 -26.23 25.88 18.19
CA LYS A 126 -25.16 25.01 18.70
C LYS A 126 -25.23 24.95 20.22
N THR A 127 -25.50 23.77 20.75
CA THR A 127 -25.42 23.55 22.20
C THR A 127 -23.96 23.44 22.63
N ALA A 128 -23.66 23.72 23.90
CA ALA A 128 -22.30 23.59 24.45
C ALA A 128 -21.75 22.15 24.29
N GLU A 129 -22.62 21.15 24.37
CA GLU A 129 -22.28 19.74 24.17
C GLU A 129 -21.88 19.44 22.72
N ASP A 130 -22.56 20.05 21.75
CA ASP A 130 -22.25 19.86 20.33
C ASP A 130 -20.92 20.51 19.95
N ILE A 131 -20.60 21.66 20.56
CA ILE A 131 -19.31 22.34 20.39
C ILE A 131 -18.18 21.43 20.89
N LEU A 132 -18.31 20.86 22.10
CA LEU A 132 -17.32 19.94 22.65
C LEU A 132 -17.12 18.70 21.78
N LYS A 133 -18.20 18.09 21.27
CA LYS A 133 -18.12 16.95 20.34
C LYS A 133 -17.42 17.33 19.04
N TYR A 134 -17.66 18.54 18.54
CA TYR A 134 -17.00 19.04 17.34
C TYR A 134 -15.51 19.26 17.54
N GLU A 135 -15.11 19.87 18.65
CA GLU A 135 -13.70 20.06 19.00
C GLU A 135 -12.96 18.73 19.09
N HIS A 136 -13.54 17.76 19.79
CA HIS A 136 -12.98 16.41 19.91
C HIS A 136 -12.78 15.73 18.53
N HIS A 137 -13.79 15.80 17.67
CA HIS A 137 -13.71 15.26 16.31
C HIS A 137 -12.57 15.90 15.48
N ILE A 138 -12.37 17.22 15.61
CA ILE A 138 -11.31 17.93 14.91
C ILE A 138 -9.93 17.53 15.45
N GLU A 139 -9.80 17.27 16.75
CA GLU A 139 -8.58 16.77 17.36
C GLU A 139 -8.23 15.35 16.89
N GLU A 140 -9.20 14.44 16.88
CA GLU A 140 -9.02 13.07 16.36
C GLU A 140 -8.60 13.08 14.88
N LYS A 141 -9.22 13.94 14.07
CA LYS A 141 -8.86 14.13 12.66
C LYS A 141 -7.43 14.63 12.50
N LYS A 142 -7.00 15.60 13.33
CA LYS A 142 -5.61 16.10 13.32
C LYS A 142 -4.63 15.01 13.75
N PHE A 143 -4.99 14.24 14.78
CA PHE A 143 -4.17 13.15 15.31
C PHE A 143 -3.97 12.04 14.27
N THR A 144 -5.05 11.52 13.71
CA THR A 144 -5.01 10.47 12.67
C THR A 144 -4.19 10.90 11.45
N HIS A 145 -4.37 12.13 10.98
CA HIS A 145 -3.58 12.67 9.88
C HIS A 145 -2.09 12.83 10.23
N LYS A 146 -1.77 13.22 11.47
CA LYS A 146 -0.39 13.29 11.96
C LYS A 146 0.24 11.90 12.01
N VAL A 147 -0.47 10.89 12.51
CA VAL A 147 -0.02 9.49 12.54
C VAL A 147 0.20 8.97 11.12
N PHE A 148 -0.73 9.19 10.20
CA PHE A 148 -0.59 8.79 8.79
C PHE A 148 0.64 9.43 8.13
N LYS A 149 0.89 10.73 8.37
CA LYS A 149 2.10 11.39 7.86
C LYS A 149 3.38 10.84 8.49
N LEU A 150 3.37 10.57 9.80
CA LEU A 150 4.49 9.91 10.47
C LEU A 150 4.73 8.51 9.88
N ASP A 151 3.67 7.77 9.59
CA ASP A 151 3.73 6.46 8.94
C ASP A 151 4.30 6.55 7.53
N GLN A 152 3.86 7.51 6.71
CA GLN A 152 4.46 7.77 5.39
C GLN A 152 5.94 8.15 5.47
N LEU A 153 6.34 8.97 6.44
CA LEU A 153 7.74 9.37 6.63
C LEU A 153 8.62 8.22 7.11
N ARG A 154 8.07 7.36 7.98
CA ARG A 154 8.72 6.11 8.42
C ARG A 154 8.75 5.06 7.30
N SER A 155 7.75 5.01 6.43
CA SER A 155 7.79 4.20 5.21
C SER A 155 8.93 4.65 4.27
N GLY A 156 9.26 5.94 4.28
CA GLY A 156 10.41 6.51 3.57
C GLY A 156 11.77 6.37 4.27
N LYS A 157 11.82 5.94 5.54
CA LYS A 157 13.05 5.76 6.33
C LYS A 157 13.04 4.37 6.99
N MET A 158 13.76 3.42 6.39
CA MET A 158 14.41 2.17 6.88
C MET A 158 14.00 1.46 8.19
N ASP A 159 12.94 1.85 8.90
CA ASP A 159 12.66 1.45 10.29
C ASP A 159 11.28 0.82 10.47
N PHE A 160 10.51 0.60 9.39
CA PHE A 160 9.35 -0.26 9.48
C PHE A 160 9.75 -1.73 9.30
N PHE A 161 9.52 -2.46 10.38
CA PHE A 161 9.36 -3.91 10.50
C PHE A 161 8.35 -4.45 9.47
N ALA A 162 8.69 -4.39 8.18
CA ALA A 162 8.31 -5.47 7.30
C ALA A 162 9.00 -6.68 7.91
N ALA A 163 8.22 -7.64 8.44
CA ALA A 163 8.71 -8.93 8.93
C ALA A 163 9.91 -9.29 8.09
N ALA A 164 11.10 -9.22 8.70
CA ALA A 164 12.33 -9.38 7.99
C ALA A 164 12.32 -10.84 7.55
N LEU A 165 11.78 -11.09 6.37
CA LEU A 165 11.94 -12.33 5.64
C LEU A 165 13.38 -12.27 5.16
N ILE A 166 14.31 -12.37 6.12
CA ILE A 166 15.72 -12.61 5.90
C ILE A 166 15.78 -14.08 5.48
N CYS A 167 15.32 -14.27 4.26
CA CYS A 167 15.39 -15.49 3.51
C CYS A 167 16.88 -15.62 3.13
N LYS A 168 17.70 -16.08 4.08
CA LYS A 168 19.10 -16.43 3.79
C LYS A 168 19.07 -17.71 2.98
N LYS A 169 19.63 -17.64 1.77
CA LYS A 169 19.91 -18.80 0.94
C LYS A 169 21.11 -19.51 1.58
N CYS A 170 20.92 -20.76 2.02
CA CYS A 170 22.04 -21.64 2.37
C CYS A 170 22.72 -22.15 1.10
#